data_AF-A0A067M1Y7-F1
#
_entry.id   AF-A0A067M1Y7-F1
#
_cell.length_a   1.000
_cell.length_b   1.000
_cell.length_c   1.000
_cell.angle_alpha   90.00
_cell.angle_beta   90.00
_cell.angle_gamma   90.00
#
_symmetry.space_group_name_H-M   'P 1'
#
loop_
_entity.id
_entity.type
_entity.pdbx_description
1 polymer ?
#
loop_
_entity_poly.entity_id
_entity_poly.type
_entity_poly.pdbx_seq_one_letter_code
_entity_poly.pdbx_strand_id
1 'polypeptide(L)'
;MGLVKELDMYTPLGGLLTFAFKDSCVVFDTHNRHYLEQYAPDLSISAPNFTKPHATSVCLTVDCKTVAPDTPLDCSANMGQALNYCMAVRDAQPTRPKIIAWLTNISENVFVQMEAHESGTTLSRTNVLTLQDAVAFVKSCVLNDEAHSPPNLHFSSALGAIEKPLGTSTDSYVAEFSIPNELSESIGKIIAADSSTRLPRNTQKFVVKRAWSGRASPSLAQEIELLTAIREKKHALDHNVPLLVYEGVDMEYGIVPAGVPFDPAVQPSSKVLRTVLLDVLHALKYLHTAFGFVHRDVRIANIITHDRRGILVDFDKATKFGDGRKVPYLGGCICVPKELIGNIRKSYVPDPSHDLLAFVLLVNACLSPRSLHGFLSENLENPRSRESQKLRDLWESLRETQPWRGYVEAAERVDYDGVEAACDLALFLW
;
A
#
# COMPACT_ATOMS: atom_id res chain seq x y z
N MET A 1 -39.27 22.75 -20.83
CA MET A 1 -38.69 21.89 -19.79
C MET A 1 -37.69 22.73 -19.02
N GLY A 2 -37.83 22.85 -17.70
CA GLY A 2 -36.79 23.49 -16.88
C GLY A 2 -35.51 22.66 -16.95
N LEU A 3 -34.36 23.32 -17.05
CA LEU A 3 -33.06 22.65 -16.95
C LEU A 3 -32.97 22.03 -15.55
N VAL A 4 -33.00 20.70 -15.48
CA VAL A 4 -32.69 19.95 -14.26
C VAL A 4 -31.23 20.23 -13.94
N LYS A 5 -30.93 20.69 -12.72
CA LYS A 5 -29.53 20.89 -12.32
C LYS A 5 -28.89 19.54 -12.10
N GLU A 6 -27.60 19.44 -12.39
CA GLU A 6 -26.83 18.20 -12.24
C GLU A 6 -26.98 17.58 -10.85
N LEU A 7 -26.91 18.42 -9.81
CA LEU A 7 -27.09 18.03 -8.40
C LEU A 7 -28.45 17.38 -8.11
N ASP A 8 -29.49 17.75 -8.86
CA ASP A 8 -30.84 17.20 -8.68
C ASP A 8 -30.94 15.76 -9.23
N MET A 9 -29.96 15.31 -10.03
CA MET A 9 -29.92 13.96 -10.62
C MET A 9 -29.30 12.92 -9.66
N TYR A 10 -28.36 13.32 -8.81
CA TYR A 10 -27.54 12.37 -8.05
C TYR A 10 -28.38 11.56 -7.05
N THR A 11 -29.23 12.22 -6.25
CA THR A 11 -30.01 11.53 -5.21
C THR A 11 -31.04 10.54 -5.79
N PRO A 12 -31.87 10.91 -6.79
CA PRO A 12 -32.79 9.95 -7.40
C PRO A 12 -32.09 8.77 -8.09
N LEU A 13 -31.02 9.05 -8.84
CA LEU A 13 -30.26 8.00 -9.52
C LEU A 13 -29.56 7.09 -8.52
N GLY A 14 -28.87 7.64 -7.52
CA GLY A 14 -28.22 6.87 -6.46
C GLY A 14 -29.19 5.97 -5.71
N GLY A 15 -30.39 6.46 -5.38
CA GLY A 15 -31.46 5.66 -4.77
C GLY A 15 -31.94 4.51 -5.66
N LEU A 16 -32.15 4.78 -6.96
CA LEU A 16 -32.51 3.76 -7.95
C LEU A 16 -31.44 2.67 -8.07
N LEU A 17 -30.17 3.06 -8.23
CA LEU A 17 -29.06 2.11 -8.39
C LEU A 17 -28.84 1.30 -7.10
N THR A 18 -28.96 1.94 -5.93
CA THR A 18 -28.91 1.23 -4.64
C THR A 18 -29.99 0.15 -4.57
N PHE A 19 -31.23 0.49 -4.94
CA PHE A 19 -32.31 -0.49 -4.98
C PHE A 19 -32.06 -1.61 -5.99
N ALA A 20 -31.57 -1.26 -7.19
CA ALA A 20 -31.34 -2.22 -8.28
C ALA A 20 -30.20 -3.21 -8.00
N PHE A 21 -29.18 -2.80 -7.24
CA PHE A 21 -27.93 -3.55 -7.04
C PHE A 21 -27.64 -3.95 -5.58
N LYS A 22 -28.59 -3.75 -4.66
CA LYS A 22 -28.43 -4.01 -3.21
C LYS A 22 -27.87 -5.39 -2.83
N ASP A 23 -28.11 -6.40 -3.66
CA ASP A 23 -27.71 -7.79 -3.38
C ASP A 23 -26.28 -8.11 -3.89
N SER A 24 -25.66 -7.19 -4.64
CA SER A 24 -24.39 -7.45 -5.32
C SER A 24 -23.33 -6.38 -5.07
N CYS A 25 -23.71 -5.14 -4.78
CA CYS A 25 -22.80 -4.01 -4.68
C CYS A 25 -23.30 -2.96 -3.67
N VAL A 26 -22.40 -2.05 -3.28
CA VAL A 26 -22.74 -0.78 -2.61
C VAL A 26 -22.64 0.35 -3.62
N VAL A 27 -23.59 1.29 -3.58
CA VAL A 27 -23.54 2.53 -4.36
C VAL A 27 -23.17 3.68 -3.43
N PHE A 28 -22.12 4.42 -3.78
CA PHE A 28 -21.68 5.60 -3.06
C PHE A 28 -21.98 6.87 -3.86
N ASP A 29 -22.48 7.88 -3.17
CA ASP A 29 -22.52 9.25 -3.66
C ASP A 29 -21.13 9.89 -3.44
N THR A 30 -20.46 10.27 -4.53
CA THR A 30 -19.05 10.67 -4.56
C THR A 30 -18.76 12.02 -5.23
N HIS A 31 -19.78 12.75 -5.69
CA HIS A 31 -19.62 14.03 -6.43
C HIS A 31 -18.75 15.09 -5.72
N ASN A 32 -18.73 15.09 -4.37
CA ASN A 32 -17.92 16.02 -3.57
C ASN A 32 -16.73 15.36 -2.86
N ARG A 33 -16.33 14.15 -3.28
CA ARG A 33 -15.31 13.37 -2.57
C ARG A 33 -14.28 12.78 -3.53
N HIS A 34 -13.11 13.42 -3.57
CA HIS A 34 -11.94 12.86 -4.23
C HIS A 34 -11.47 11.60 -3.48
N TYR A 35 -11.57 10.46 -4.15
CA TYR A 35 -11.10 9.17 -3.63
C TYR A 35 -10.39 8.33 -4.69
N LEU A 36 -10.56 8.70 -5.96
CA LEU A 36 -9.92 8.09 -7.11
C LEU A 36 -8.80 9.03 -7.57
N GLU A 37 -7.73 9.08 -6.77
CA GLU A 37 -6.66 10.09 -6.87
C GLU A 37 -7.21 11.53 -6.70
N GLN A 38 -7.13 12.34 -7.75
CA GLN A 38 -7.66 13.70 -7.83
C GLN A 38 -9.08 13.76 -8.39
N TYR A 39 -9.69 12.61 -8.72
CA TYR A 39 -11.00 12.53 -9.35
C TYR A 39 -12.12 12.20 -8.35
N ALA A 40 -13.30 12.73 -8.63
CA ALA A 40 -14.53 12.53 -7.87
C ALA A 40 -15.67 12.25 -8.88
N PRO A 41 -15.85 10.98 -9.31
CA PRO A 41 -17.04 10.63 -10.09
C PRO A 41 -18.30 10.93 -9.28
N ASP A 42 -19.43 11.22 -9.94
CA ASP A 42 -20.65 11.59 -9.22
C ASP A 42 -21.18 10.46 -8.35
N LEU A 43 -21.25 9.25 -8.91
CA LEU A 43 -21.58 8.03 -8.17
C LEU A 43 -20.53 6.95 -8.44
N SER A 44 -20.40 6.02 -7.50
CA SER A 44 -19.49 4.90 -7.60
C SER A 44 -20.16 3.62 -7.14
N ILE A 45 -20.22 2.62 -8.02
CA ILE A 45 -20.68 1.27 -7.68
C ILE A 45 -19.46 0.44 -7.27
N SER A 46 -19.47 -0.12 -6.07
CA SER A 46 -18.34 -0.85 -5.49
C SER A 46 -18.73 -2.23 -4.95
N ALA A 47 -17.72 -3.08 -4.75
CA ALA A 47 -17.88 -4.37 -4.09
C ALA A 47 -18.60 -4.25 -2.72
N PRO A 48 -19.38 -5.26 -2.30
CA PRO A 48 -20.32 -5.17 -1.16
C PRO A 48 -19.65 -4.99 0.21
N ASN A 49 -18.36 -5.32 0.35
CA ASN A 49 -17.66 -5.37 1.65
C ASN A 49 -17.02 -4.04 2.09
N PHE A 50 -17.36 -2.94 1.41
CA PHE A 50 -16.78 -1.63 1.65
C PHE A 50 -17.79 -0.69 2.33
N THR A 51 -17.33 0.01 3.35
CA THR A 51 -18.14 1.01 4.07
C THR A 51 -17.95 2.44 3.52
N LYS A 52 -16.92 2.63 2.70
CA LYS A 52 -16.53 3.91 2.11
C LYS A 52 -16.06 3.67 0.67
N PRO A 53 -16.22 4.65 -0.24
CA PRO A 53 -15.68 4.56 -1.59
C PRO A 53 -14.15 4.41 -1.54
N HIS A 54 -13.62 3.46 -2.30
CA HIS A 54 -12.20 3.20 -2.41
C HIS A 54 -11.83 2.76 -3.83
N ALA A 55 -10.72 3.25 -4.37
CA ALA A 55 -10.33 2.99 -5.76
C ALA A 55 -10.20 1.49 -6.07
N THR A 56 -9.74 0.67 -5.13
CA THR A 56 -9.58 -0.79 -5.29
C THR A 56 -10.89 -1.57 -5.25
N SER A 57 -12.01 -0.96 -4.85
CA SER A 57 -13.32 -1.62 -4.74
C SER A 57 -14.28 -1.27 -5.86
N VAL A 58 -13.96 -0.27 -6.68
CA VAL A 58 -14.86 0.27 -7.71
C VAL A 58 -15.14 -0.79 -8.76
N CYS A 59 -16.39 -1.14 -8.96
CA CYS A 59 -16.87 -1.94 -10.10
C CYS A 59 -17.17 -1.04 -11.30
N LEU A 60 -17.80 0.12 -11.08
CA LEU A 60 -18.20 1.06 -12.14
C LEU A 60 -18.22 2.49 -11.58
N THR A 61 -17.70 3.44 -12.33
CA THR A 61 -17.89 4.88 -12.05
C THR A 61 -19.08 5.40 -12.85
N VAL A 62 -19.84 6.35 -12.29
CA VAL A 62 -20.98 6.99 -12.96
C VAL A 62 -20.79 8.50 -12.90
N ASP A 63 -20.95 9.15 -14.04
CA ASP A 63 -20.78 10.59 -14.22
C ASP A 63 -22.05 11.13 -14.87
N CYS A 64 -22.76 12.01 -14.18
CA CYS A 64 -23.99 12.62 -14.63
C CYS A 64 -23.67 13.94 -15.34
N LYS A 65 -24.31 14.20 -16.47
CA LYS A 65 -24.04 15.40 -17.27
C LYS A 65 -25.32 16.18 -17.53
N THR A 66 -25.25 17.48 -17.31
CA THR A 66 -26.21 18.41 -17.91
C THR A 66 -25.65 18.86 -19.26
N VAL A 67 -26.12 18.25 -20.34
CA VAL A 67 -25.75 18.65 -21.71
C VAL A 67 -26.79 19.62 -22.28
N ALA A 68 -26.32 20.57 -23.09
CA ALA A 68 -27.23 21.39 -23.89
C ALA A 68 -28.00 20.51 -24.89
N PRO A 69 -29.22 20.89 -25.33
CA PRO A 69 -30.06 20.05 -26.17
C PRO A 69 -29.39 19.52 -27.45
N ASP A 70 -28.46 20.28 -28.02
CA ASP A 70 -27.76 19.93 -29.26
C ASP A 70 -26.35 19.33 -29.03
N THR A 71 -25.97 19.13 -27.76
CA THR A 71 -24.67 18.55 -27.40
C THR A 71 -24.85 17.08 -27.06
N PRO A 72 -24.25 16.16 -27.84
CA PRO A 72 -24.37 14.74 -27.54
C PRO A 72 -23.64 14.40 -26.24
N LEU A 73 -24.18 13.46 -25.47
CA LEU A 73 -23.62 13.04 -24.19
C LEU A 73 -22.17 12.52 -24.32
N ASP A 74 -21.87 11.85 -25.43
CA ASP A 74 -20.57 11.26 -25.75
C ASP A 74 -19.62 12.23 -26.48
N CYS A 75 -19.74 13.53 -26.23
CA CYS A 75 -18.78 14.51 -26.73
C CYS A 75 -17.36 14.24 -26.18
N SER A 76 -16.34 14.75 -26.87
CA SER A 76 -14.92 14.51 -26.52
C SER A 76 -14.57 14.90 -25.09
N ALA A 77 -15.16 15.97 -24.57
CA ALA A 77 -14.93 16.43 -23.19
C ALA A 77 -15.42 15.40 -22.16
N ASN A 78 -16.66 14.91 -22.31
CA ASN A 78 -17.25 13.94 -21.39
C ASN A 78 -16.54 12.58 -21.48
N MET A 79 -16.22 12.12 -22.69
CA MET A 79 -15.46 10.88 -22.88
C MET A 79 -14.05 10.97 -22.30
N GLY A 80 -13.39 12.13 -22.40
CA GLY A 80 -12.09 12.37 -21.77
C GLY A 80 -12.13 12.21 -20.25
N GLN A 81 -13.18 12.73 -19.61
CA GLN A 81 -13.38 12.58 -18.16
C GLN A 81 -13.66 11.12 -17.77
N ALA A 82 -14.54 10.42 -18.48
CA ALA A 82 -14.78 8.99 -18.27
C ALA A 82 -13.50 8.15 -18.44
N LEU A 83 -12.68 8.47 -19.44
CA LEU A 83 -11.40 7.81 -19.66
C LEU A 83 -10.43 8.04 -18.50
N ASN A 84 -10.35 9.26 -17.96
CA ASN A 84 -9.53 9.56 -16.79
C ASN A 84 -9.95 8.73 -15.57
N TYR A 85 -11.25 8.52 -15.37
CA TYR A 85 -11.74 7.63 -14.31
C TYR A 85 -11.31 6.18 -14.56
N CYS A 86 -11.45 5.68 -15.80
CA CYS A 86 -10.99 4.34 -16.15
C CYS A 86 -9.48 4.15 -15.92
N MET A 87 -8.66 5.16 -16.24
CA MET A 87 -7.21 5.13 -15.99
C MET A 87 -6.91 5.10 -14.48
N ALA A 88 -7.54 5.96 -13.69
CA ALA A 88 -7.30 5.96 -12.24
C ALA A 88 -7.79 4.66 -11.56
N VAL A 89 -8.88 4.05 -12.04
CA VAL A 89 -9.27 2.70 -11.58
C VAL A 89 -8.26 1.64 -12.04
N ARG A 90 -7.68 1.77 -13.25
CA ARG A 90 -6.65 0.86 -13.77
C ARG A 90 -5.41 0.86 -12.90
N ASP A 91 -4.97 2.04 -12.50
CA ASP A 91 -3.79 2.20 -11.67
C ASP A 91 -4.02 1.61 -10.27
N ALA A 92 -5.24 1.72 -9.74
CA ALA A 92 -5.63 1.10 -8.47
C ALA A 92 -5.94 -0.40 -8.57
N GLN A 93 -6.27 -0.93 -9.75
CA GLN A 93 -6.68 -2.32 -9.99
C GLN A 93 -5.95 -2.90 -11.23
N PRO A 94 -4.61 -2.99 -11.21
CA PRO A 94 -3.82 -3.30 -12.42
C PRO A 94 -4.12 -4.67 -13.02
N THR A 95 -4.55 -5.62 -12.18
CA THR A 95 -4.85 -7.00 -12.60
C THR A 95 -6.25 -7.17 -13.21
N ARG A 96 -7.13 -6.17 -13.13
CA ARG A 96 -8.52 -6.30 -13.58
C ARG A 96 -8.62 -6.12 -15.10
N PRO A 97 -9.04 -7.11 -15.89
CA PRO A 97 -8.97 -7.01 -17.36
C PRO A 97 -9.81 -5.86 -17.94
N LYS A 98 -11.05 -5.69 -17.47
CA LYS A 98 -12.00 -4.70 -18.02
C LYS A 98 -12.41 -3.68 -16.97
N ILE A 99 -12.32 -2.41 -17.34
CA ILE A 99 -12.71 -1.26 -16.53
C ILE A 99 -13.71 -0.43 -17.31
N ILE A 100 -14.72 0.09 -16.63
CA ILE A 100 -15.85 0.72 -17.27
C ILE A 100 -16.32 1.95 -16.49
N ALA A 101 -16.75 2.96 -17.24
CA ALA A 101 -17.34 4.19 -16.75
C ALA A 101 -18.68 4.43 -17.46
N TRP A 102 -19.66 4.96 -16.74
CA TRP A 102 -21.02 5.22 -17.22
C TRP A 102 -21.27 6.73 -17.25
N LEU A 103 -21.45 7.28 -18.45
CA LEU A 103 -21.93 8.63 -18.68
C LEU A 103 -23.46 8.63 -18.77
N THR A 104 -24.14 9.52 -18.05
CA THR A 104 -25.60 9.61 -18.09
C THR A 104 -26.11 11.04 -18.03
N ASN A 105 -27.19 11.34 -18.76
CA ASN A 105 -28.04 12.51 -18.51
C ASN A 105 -29.48 12.07 -18.14
N ILE A 106 -29.61 10.85 -17.59
CA ILE A 106 -30.84 10.09 -17.33
C ILE A 106 -31.50 9.58 -18.62
N SER A 107 -31.71 10.45 -19.60
CA SER A 107 -32.39 10.09 -20.87
C SER A 107 -31.50 9.23 -21.77
N GLU A 108 -30.23 9.56 -21.84
CA GLU A 108 -29.18 8.93 -22.62
C GLU A 108 -28.12 8.36 -21.69
N ASN A 109 -27.64 7.17 -22.03
CA ASN A 109 -26.68 6.42 -21.23
C ASN A 109 -25.64 5.80 -22.15
N VAL A 110 -24.37 6.09 -21.88
CA VAL A 110 -23.24 5.61 -22.68
C VAL A 110 -22.20 5.02 -21.73
N PHE A 111 -21.68 3.85 -22.07
CA PHE A 111 -20.59 3.23 -21.33
C PHE A 111 -19.30 3.37 -22.12
N VAL A 112 -18.23 3.78 -21.44
CA VAL A 112 -16.86 3.81 -21.95
C VAL A 112 -16.09 2.69 -21.25
N GLN A 113 -15.56 1.75 -22.03
CA GLN A 113 -14.84 0.60 -21.51
C GLN A 113 -13.38 0.62 -21.97
N MET A 114 -12.51 0.28 -21.02
CA MET A 114 -11.08 0.08 -21.21
C MET A 114 -10.74 -1.38 -20.90
N GLU A 115 -10.15 -2.06 -21.87
CA GLU A 115 -9.76 -3.47 -21.76
C GLU A 115 -8.26 -3.62 -22.01
N ALA A 116 -7.58 -4.25 -21.06
CA ALA A 116 -6.16 -4.53 -21.16
C ALA A 116 -5.92 -5.90 -21.80
N HIS A 117 -5.01 -5.92 -22.78
CA HIS A 117 -4.54 -7.09 -23.50
C HIS A 117 -3.02 -7.16 -23.42
N GLU A 118 -2.43 -8.30 -23.77
CA GLU A 118 -0.97 -8.45 -23.85
C GLU A 118 -0.32 -7.44 -24.81
N SER A 119 -1.04 -7.06 -25.88
CA SER A 119 -0.57 -6.13 -26.92
C SER A 119 -0.83 -4.65 -26.61
N GLY A 120 -1.51 -4.33 -25.52
CA GLY A 120 -1.84 -2.96 -25.13
C GLY A 120 -3.27 -2.81 -24.61
N THR A 121 -3.80 -1.59 -24.67
CA THR A 121 -5.13 -1.26 -24.15
C THR A 121 -6.08 -0.90 -25.30
N THR A 122 -7.27 -1.49 -25.32
CA THR A 122 -8.34 -1.13 -26.25
C THR A 122 -9.41 -0.32 -25.55
N LEU A 123 -9.94 0.69 -26.24
CA LEU A 123 -11.07 1.49 -25.80
C LEU A 123 -12.29 1.18 -26.66
N SER A 124 -13.42 0.95 -26.02
CA SER A 124 -14.69 0.74 -26.68
C SER A 124 -15.78 1.57 -26.02
N ARG A 125 -16.86 1.81 -26.77
CA ARG A 125 -18.05 2.49 -26.27
C ARG A 125 -19.31 1.79 -26.73
N THR A 126 -20.35 1.85 -25.92
CA THR A 126 -21.67 1.35 -26.30
C THR A 126 -22.39 2.36 -27.20
N ASN A 127 -23.44 1.89 -27.88
CA ASN A 127 -24.47 2.80 -28.38
C ASN A 127 -25.20 3.47 -27.21
N VAL A 128 -25.96 4.54 -27.49
CA VAL A 128 -26.81 5.19 -26.50
C VAL A 128 -27.92 4.24 -26.06
N LEU A 129 -28.07 4.09 -24.74
CA LEU A 129 -29.06 3.24 -24.09
C LEU A 129 -30.10 4.07 -23.34
N THR A 130 -31.29 3.50 -23.20
CA THR A 130 -32.27 3.99 -22.21
C THR A 130 -31.77 3.71 -20.79
N LEU A 131 -32.29 4.41 -19.78
CA LEU A 131 -31.89 4.15 -18.39
C LEU A 131 -32.20 2.70 -17.97
N GLN A 132 -33.33 2.16 -18.41
CA GLN A 132 -33.72 0.78 -18.12
C GLN A 132 -32.71 -0.22 -18.72
N ASP A 133 -32.33 -0.03 -19.98
CA ASP A 133 -31.36 -0.89 -20.65
C ASP A 133 -29.95 -0.73 -20.05
N ALA A 134 -29.58 0.47 -19.61
CA ALA A 134 -28.31 0.72 -18.94
C ALA A 134 -28.24 0.00 -17.58
N VAL A 135 -29.29 0.07 -16.77
CA VAL A 135 -29.37 -0.69 -15.50
C VAL A 135 -29.34 -2.19 -15.75
N ALA A 136 -30.06 -2.67 -16.76
CA ALA A 136 -30.04 -4.08 -17.16
C ALA A 136 -28.63 -4.52 -17.60
N PHE A 137 -27.97 -3.71 -18.44
CA PHE A 137 -26.60 -3.95 -18.90
C PHE A 137 -25.60 -4.03 -17.75
N VAL A 138 -25.66 -3.09 -16.79
CA VAL A 138 -24.80 -3.16 -15.59
C VAL A 138 -25.02 -4.46 -14.84
N LYS A 139 -26.27 -4.84 -14.60
CA LYS A 139 -26.59 -6.08 -13.88
C LYS A 139 -26.13 -7.33 -14.62
N SER A 140 -26.40 -7.44 -15.92
CA SER A 140 -26.17 -8.67 -16.69
C SER A 140 -24.75 -8.82 -17.20
N CYS A 141 -24.08 -7.71 -17.54
CA CYS A 141 -22.81 -7.72 -18.25
C CYS A 141 -21.64 -7.21 -17.41
N VAL A 142 -21.88 -6.30 -16.45
CA VAL A 142 -20.81 -5.73 -15.63
C VAL A 142 -20.68 -6.46 -14.30
N LEU A 143 -21.77 -6.56 -13.53
CA LEU A 143 -21.71 -7.14 -12.19
C LEU A 143 -21.64 -8.69 -12.17
N ASN A 144 -21.97 -9.34 -13.29
CA ASN A 144 -21.91 -10.80 -13.44
C ASN A 144 -20.68 -11.28 -14.23
N ASP A 145 -19.82 -10.38 -14.71
CA ASP A 145 -18.58 -10.73 -15.43
C ASP A 145 -17.38 -10.56 -14.47
N GLU A 146 -16.66 -11.65 -14.21
CA GLU A 146 -15.46 -11.64 -13.38
C GLU A 146 -14.37 -10.72 -13.95
N ALA A 147 -14.32 -10.53 -15.28
CA ALA A 147 -13.37 -9.60 -15.91
C ALA A 147 -13.64 -8.13 -15.54
N HIS A 148 -14.88 -7.82 -15.14
CA HIS A 148 -15.32 -6.55 -14.59
C HIS A 148 -15.35 -6.53 -13.05
N SER A 149 -14.98 -7.61 -12.37
CA SER A 149 -14.99 -7.58 -10.91
C SER A 149 -13.70 -6.94 -10.39
N PRO A 150 -13.77 -6.08 -9.35
CA PRO A 150 -12.57 -5.64 -8.65
C PRO A 150 -11.86 -6.87 -8.04
N PRO A 151 -10.55 -6.76 -7.73
CA PRO A 151 -9.84 -7.82 -7.03
C PRO A 151 -10.61 -8.27 -5.79
N ASN A 152 -10.92 -9.56 -5.70
CA ASN A 152 -11.61 -10.09 -4.54
C ASN A 152 -10.63 -10.14 -3.37
N LEU A 153 -10.73 -9.16 -2.48
CA LEU A 153 -9.99 -9.11 -1.23
C LEU A 153 -10.63 -10.11 -0.27
N HIS A 154 -10.29 -11.39 -0.45
CA HIS A 154 -10.79 -12.51 0.33
C HIS A 154 -10.25 -12.47 1.75
N PHE A 155 -10.58 -11.48 2.58
CA PHE A 155 -10.31 -11.52 4.01
C PHE A 155 -11.35 -12.39 4.72
N SER A 156 -11.00 -12.97 5.87
CA SER A 156 -11.93 -13.77 6.66
C SER A 156 -13.14 -12.95 7.07
N SER A 157 -14.34 -13.51 6.89
CA SER A 157 -15.59 -12.83 7.23
C SER A 157 -15.70 -12.45 8.71
N ALA A 158 -14.99 -13.14 9.59
CA ALA A 158 -14.89 -12.83 11.02
C ALA A 158 -14.25 -11.46 11.30
N LEU A 159 -13.51 -10.87 10.35
CA LEU A 159 -12.89 -9.55 10.48
C LEU A 159 -13.88 -8.40 10.26
N GLY A 160 -15.08 -8.69 9.73
CA GLY A 160 -16.06 -7.68 9.37
C GLY A 160 -15.71 -6.95 8.06
N ALA A 161 -16.22 -5.73 7.91
CA ALA A 161 -16.03 -4.93 6.71
C ALA A 161 -14.65 -4.27 6.67
N ILE A 162 -14.10 -4.13 5.47
CA ILE A 162 -12.82 -3.44 5.26
C ILE A 162 -13.04 -1.94 5.52
N GLU A 163 -12.25 -1.35 6.41
CA GLU A 163 -12.29 0.10 6.62
C GLU A 163 -11.47 0.85 5.57
N LYS A 164 -10.27 0.35 5.31
CA LYS A 164 -9.31 0.98 4.39
C LYS A 164 -8.33 -0.05 3.83
N PRO A 165 -8.32 -0.32 2.52
CA PRO A 165 -7.21 -0.99 1.87
C PRO A 165 -5.94 -0.15 2.00
N LEU A 166 -4.85 -0.78 2.41
CA LEU A 166 -3.58 -0.09 2.65
C LEU A 166 -2.56 -0.35 1.54
N GLY A 167 -2.63 -1.51 0.89
CA GLY A 167 -1.75 -1.82 -0.22
C GLY A 167 -1.91 -3.26 -0.70
N THR A 168 -1.29 -3.52 -1.84
CA THR A 168 -1.20 -4.85 -2.45
C THR A 168 0.23 -5.08 -2.91
N SER A 169 0.73 -6.29 -2.71
CA SER A 169 1.96 -6.76 -3.34
C SER A 169 1.63 -7.86 -4.37
N THR A 170 2.65 -8.41 -5.01
CA THR A 170 2.53 -9.57 -5.90
C THR A 170 1.92 -10.79 -5.20
N ASP A 171 2.10 -10.89 -3.88
CA ASP A 171 1.80 -12.11 -3.11
C ASP A 171 0.82 -11.88 -1.96
N SER A 172 0.44 -10.63 -1.66
CA SER A 172 -0.47 -10.33 -0.55
C SER A 172 -1.30 -9.07 -0.75
N TYR A 173 -2.35 -8.95 0.05
CA TYR A 173 -3.13 -7.73 0.24
C TYR A 173 -3.12 -7.33 1.72
N VAL A 174 -3.13 -6.03 1.96
CA VAL A 174 -3.09 -5.42 3.29
C VAL A 174 -4.28 -4.47 3.44
N ALA A 175 -5.03 -4.61 4.54
CA ALA A 175 -6.17 -3.76 4.84
C ALA A 175 -6.30 -3.47 6.34
N GLU A 176 -6.88 -2.33 6.66
CA GLU A 176 -7.24 -1.90 8.01
C GLU A 176 -8.67 -2.32 8.35
N PHE A 177 -8.85 -2.82 9.57
CA PHE A 177 -10.12 -3.25 10.13
C PHE A 177 -10.36 -2.62 11.50
N SER A 178 -11.62 -2.36 11.81
CA SER A 178 -12.05 -2.23 13.21
C SER A 178 -11.92 -3.58 13.90
N ILE A 179 -11.46 -3.60 15.14
CA ILE A 179 -11.40 -4.82 15.95
C ILE A 179 -12.83 -5.27 16.26
N PRO A 180 -13.27 -6.44 15.75
CA PRO A 180 -14.60 -6.98 16.03
C PRO A 180 -14.78 -7.23 17.52
N ASN A 181 -16.02 -7.13 18.02
CA ASN A 181 -16.33 -7.38 19.42
C ASN A 181 -15.89 -8.80 19.85
N GLU A 182 -16.02 -9.76 18.95
CA GLU A 182 -15.65 -11.16 19.14
C GLU A 182 -14.13 -11.36 19.30
N LEU A 183 -13.32 -10.48 18.70
CA LEU A 183 -11.85 -10.50 18.81
C LEU A 183 -11.32 -9.53 19.87
N SER A 184 -12.16 -8.61 20.36
CA SER A 184 -11.73 -7.55 21.27
C SER A 184 -11.11 -8.08 22.57
N GLU A 185 -11.65 -9.15 23.14
CA GLU A 185 -11.13 -9.73 24.38
C GLU A 185 -9.78 -10.45 24.15
N SER A 186 -9.65 -11.23 23.07
CA SER A 186 -8.41 -11.97 22.76
C SER A 186 -7.28 -11.01 22.38
N ILE A 187 -7.56 -10.05 21.49
CA ILE A 187 -6.61 -9.00 21.11
C ILE A 187 -6.26 -8.14 22.33
N GLY A 188 -7.24 -7.76 23.15
CA GLY A 188 -7.03 -6.99 24.37
C GLY A 188 -6.11 -7.71 25.37
N LYS A 189 -6.25 -9.03 25.52
CA LYS A 189 -5.35 -9.85 26.35
C LYS A 189 -3.92 -9.89 25.80
N ILE A 190 -3.75 -10.03 24.48
CA ILE A 190 -2.43 -10.01 23.84
C ILE A 190 -1.75 -8.65 24.04
N ILE A 191 -2.47 -7.56 23.78
CA ILE A 191 -1.97 -6.20 23.99
C ILE A 191 -1.64 -5.95 25.47
N ALA A 192 -2.48 -6.40 26.41
CA ALA A 192 -2.23 -6.22 27.83
C ALA A 192 -1.05 -7.07 28.36
N ALA A 193 -0.78 -8.22 27.73
CA ALA A 193 0.34 -9.08 28.07
C ALA A 193 1.68 -8.57 27.49
N ASP A 194 1.62 -7.82 26.40
CA ASP A 194 2.75 -7.03 25.91
C ASP A 194 2.89 -5.80 26.81
N SER A 195 3.86 -5.82 27.72
CA SER A 195 4.00 -4.83 28.81
C SER A 195 4.24 -3.37 28.37
N SER A 196 4.03 -3.04 27.09
CA SER A 196 4.19 -1.70 26.57
C SER A 196 3.03 -0.80 27.01
N THR A 197 3.37 0.38 27.52
CA THR A 197 2.41 1.46 27.82
C THR A 197 2.02 2.24 26.55
N ARG A 198 2.51 1.82 25.38
CA ARG A 198 2.52 2.62 24.15
C ARG A 198 1.25 2.49 23.32
N LEU A 199 0.51 1.40 23.44
CA LEU A 199 -0.81 1.32 22.82
C LEU A 199 -1.88 1.83 23.79
N PRO A 200 -2.78 2.72 23.34
CA PRO A 200 -4.00 2.98 24.08
C PRO A 200 -4.72 1.66 24.35
N ARG A 201 -5.22 1.47 25.59
CA ARG A 201 -6.10 0.35 25.93
C ARG A 201 -7.34 0.26 25.03
N ASN A 202 -7.64 1.34 24.31
CA ASN A 202 -8.73 1.46 23.34
C ASN A 202 -8.20 1.46 21.89
N THR A 203 -7.16 0.68 21.58
CA THR A 203 -6.84 0.39 20.18
C THR A 203 -8.08 -0.26 19.56
N GLN A 204 -8.73 0.44 18.65
CA GLN A 204 -9.95 -0.03 17.97
C GLN A 204 -9.66 -0.59 16.58
N LYS A 205 -8.41 -0.50 16.12
CA LYS A 205 -8.02 -0.81 14.76
C LYS A 205 -6.77 -1.66 14.70
N PHE A 206 -6.69 -2.50 13.68
CA PHE A 206 -5.54 -3.34 13.38
C PHE A 206 -5.41 -3.51 11.87
N VAL A 207 -4.22 -3.91 11.44
CA VAL A 207 -3.89 -4.13 10.03
C VAL A 207 -3.81 -5.61 9.79
N VAL A 208 -4.54 -6.11 8.80
CA VAL A 208 -4.53 -7.50 8.40
C VAL A 208 -3.83 -7.64 7.06
N LYS A 209 -2.89 -8.58 6.98
CA LYS A 209 -2.23 -9.00 5.75
C LYS A 209 -2.63 -10.43 5.43
N ARG A 210 -2.88 -10.72 4.16
CA ARG A 210 -3.23 -12.06 3.69
C ARG A 210 -2.58 -12.37 2.36
N ALA A 211 -2.19 -13.63 2.16
CA ALA A 211 -1.71 -14.12 0.87
C ALA A 211 -2.80 -14.07 -0.21
N TRP A 212 -2.41 -13.88 -1.48
CA TRP A 212 -3.33 -14.10 -2.60
C TRP A 212 -3.91 -15.53 -2.55
N SER A 213 -5.24 -15.62 -2.59
CA SER A 213 -6.03 -16.83 -2.34
C SER A 213 -5.45 -18.09 -3.01
N GLY A 214 -5.23 -19.14 -2.21
CA GLY A 214 -4.88 -20.48 -2.69
C GLY A 214 -3.40 -20.74 -2.96
N ARG A 215 -2.51 -19.76 -2.76
CA ARG A 215 -1.06 -19.98 -2.88
C ARG A 215 -0.42 -19.99 -1.51
N ALA A 216 0.28 -21.07 -1.19
CA ALA A 216 1.26 -21.05 -0.11
C ALA A 216 2.29 -19.97 -0.44
N SER A 217 2.45 -18.99 0.45
CA SER A 217 3.47 -17.95 0.34
C SER A 217 4.55 -18.23 1.40
N PRO A 218 5.71 -18.79 1.00
CA PRO A 218 6.79 -19.08 1.95
C PRO A 218 7.30 -17.84 2.68
N SER A 219 7.31 -16.68 2.03
CA SER A 219 7.66 -15.40 2.65
C SER A 219 6.68 -15.00 3.73
N LEU A 220 5.37 -15.16 3.48
CA LEU A 220 4.35 -14.84 4.48
C LEU A 220 4.36 -15.82 5.65
N ALA A 221 4.64 -17.11 5.39
CA ALA A 221 4.84 -18.11 6.43
C ALA A 221 5.97 -17.70 7.39
N GLN A 222 7.10 -17.29 6.82
CA GLN A 222 8.28 -16.86 7.56
C GLN A 222 8.01 -15.57 8.36
N GLU A 223 7.27 -14.63 7.79
CA GLU A 223 6.84 -13.42 8.47
C GLU A 223 5.96 -13.75 9.69
N ILE A 224 4.98 -14.65 9.54
CA ILE A 224 4.12 -15.11 10.66
C ILE A 224 4.96 -15.82 11.73
N GLU A 225 5.94 -16.65 11.35
CA GLU A 225 6.86 -17.32 12.29
C GLU A 225 7.64 -16.29 13.12
N LEU A 226 8.24 -15.29 12.46
CA LEU A 226 9.00 -14.23 13.12
C LEU A 226 8.11 -13.40 14.05
N LEU A 227 6.95 -12.97 13.56
CA LEU A 227 6.00 -12.18 14.34
C LEU A 227 5.44 -12.94 15.55
N THR A 228 5.24 -14.25 15.42
CA THR A 228 4.89 -15.13 16.54
C THR A 228 6.01 -15.19 17.57
N ALA A 229 7.27 -15.38 17.14
CA ALA A 229 8.42 -15.39 18.04
C ALA A 229 8.58 -14.04 18.78
N ILE A 230 8.34 -12.93 18.09
CA ILE A 230 8.34 -11.57 18.67
C ILE A 230 7.27 -11.46 19.76
N ARG A 231 6.03 -11.88 19.46
CA ARG A 231 4.92 -11.91 20.43
C ARG A 231 5.26 -12.70 21.69
N GLU A 232 5.90 -13.86 21.54
CA GLU A 232 6.25 -14.74 22.67
C GLU A 232 7.30 -14.14 23.61
N LYS A 233 8.26 -13.37 23.07
CA LYS A 233 9.25 -12.66 23.90
C LYS A 233 8.67 -11.48 24.69
N LYS A 234 7.48 -11.00 24.30
CA LYS A 234 6.85 -9.76 24.80
C LYS A 234 7.71 -8.52 24.50
N HIS A 235 7.14 -7.34 24.74
CA HIS A 235 7.77 -6.04 24.53
C HIS A 235 8.00 -5.66 23.05
N ALA A 236 7.22 -6.22 22.13
CA ALA A 236 7.36 -5.94 20.70
C ALA A 236 7.34 -4.42 20.42
N LEU A 237 6.40 -3.72 21.05
CA LEU A 237 6.15 -2.29 20.82
C LEU A 237 7.16 -1.39 21.54
N ASP A 238 7.79 -1.88 22.62
CA ASP A 238 8.90 -1.18 23.26
C ASP A 238 10.11 -1.11 22.32
N HIS A 239 10.20 -2.08 21.40
CA HIS A 239 11.25 -2.21 20.40
C HIS A 239 10.84 -1.76 18.99
N ASN A 240 9.72 -1.04 18.85
CA ASN A 240 9.28 -0.42 17.59
C ASN A 240 9.08 -1.43 16.43
N VAL A 241 8.66 -2.65 16.76
CA VAL A 241 8.18 -3.66 15.82
C VAL A 241 6.69 -3.92 16.06
N PRO A 242 5.91 -4.29 15.02
CA PRO A 242 4.49 -4.58 15.18
C PRO A 242 4.26 -5.81 16.05
N LEU A 243 3.16 -5.80 16.78
CA LEU A 243 2.71 -6.93 17.58
C LEU A 243 1.66 -7.74 16.81
N LEU A 244 1.89 -9.05 16.68
CA LEU A 244 0.90 -9.99 16.14
C LEU A 244 -0.25 -10.19 17.12
N VAL A 245 -1.47 -9.86 16.68
CA VAL A 245 -2.69 -9.95 17.51
C VAL A 245 -3.76 -10.89 16.95
N TYR A 246 -3.63 -11.29 15.70
CA TYR A 246 -4.58 -12.17 15.02
C TYR A 246 -3.86 -13.10 14.06
N GLU A 247 -4.29 -14.35 14.02
CA GLU A 247 -3.85 -15.37 13.06
C GLU A 247 -5.11 -16.07 12.53
N GLY A 248 -5.34 -15.96 11.23
CA GLY A 248 -6.49 -16.50 10.53
C GLY A 248 -6.13 -17.73 9.68
N VAL A 249 -7.06 -18.13 8.82
CA VAL A 249 -6.84 -19.19 7.82
C VAL A 249 -6.10 -18.63 6.59
N ASP A 250 -5.56 -19.51 5.75
CA ASP A 250 -4.94 -19.16 4.45
C ASP A 250 -3.84 -18.09 4.53
N MET A 251 -2.95 -18.18 5.52
CA MET A 251 -1.85 -17.23 5.73
C MET A 251 -2.35 -15.79 5.91
N GLU A 252 -3.42 -15.63 6.68
CA GLU A 252 -3.94 -14.34 7.11
C GLU A 252 -3.45 -14.04 8.52
N TYR A 253 -2.99 -12.82 8.78
CA TYR A 253 -2.61 -12.41 10.12
C TYR A 253 -2.86 -10.92 10.32
N GLY A 254 -3.00 -10.50 11.59
CA GLY A 254 -3.27 -9.12 11.97
C GLY A 254 -2.28 -8.58 12.98
N ILE A 255 -1.85 -7.34 12.78
CA ILE A 255 -0.86 -6.64 13.59
C ILE A 255 -1.36 -5.29 14.13
N VAL A 256 -0.76 -4.85 15.23
CA VAL A 256 -0.93 -3.52 15.81
C VAL A 256 0.41 -2.81 16.03
N PRO A 257 0.43 -1.46 16.06
CA PRO A 257 -0.68 -0.55 15.75
C PRO A 257 -1.02 -0.48 14.26
N ALA A 258 -2.25 -0.06 13.96
CA ALA A 258 -2.59 0.56 12.69
C ALA A 258 -2.02 2.00 12.66
N GLY A 259 -0.84 2.16 12.07
CA GLY A 259 -0.19 3.46 11.87
C GLY A 259 -0.47 4.08 10.50
N VAL A 260 0.14 5.24 10.24
CA VAL A 260 0.13 5.87 8.91
C VAL A 260 1.49 5.69 8.24
N PRO A 261 1.55 5.47 6.91
CA PRO A 261 2.83 5.40 6.20
C PRO A 261 3.72 6.60 6.52
N PHE A 262 5.00 6.34 6.76
CA PHE A 262 5.95 7.40 7.04
C PHE A 262 6.24 8.21 5.78
N ASP A 263 5.95 9.51 5.84
CA ASP A 263 6.30 10.46 4.79
C ASP A 263 7.20 11.56 5.38
N PRO A 264 8.51 11.58 5.05
CA PRO A 264 9.42 12.63 5.47
C PRO A 264 8.93 14.04 5.08
N ALA A 265 8.29 14.20 3.92
CA ALA A 265 7.88 15.52 3.41
C ALA A 265 6.73 16.15 4.22
N VAL A 266 5.96 15.33 4.93
CA VAL A 266 4.80 15.77 5.73
C VAL A 266 5.16 15.85 7.23
N GLN A 267 6.37 15.45 7.63
CA GLN A 267 6.73 15.44 9.05
C GLN A 267 6.78 16.85 9.66
N PRO A 268 6.24 17.02 10.88
CA PRO A 268 6.06 18.33 11.48
C PRO A 268 7.36 18.95 12.01
N SER A 269 8.43 18.16 12.21
CA SER A 269 9.73 18.69 12.67
C SER A 269 10.88 17.70 12.50
N SER A 270 12.10 18.24 12.44
CA SER A 270 13.36 17.50 12.55
C SER A 270 13.44 16.56 13.76
N LYS A 271 12.85 16.96 14.89
CA LYS A 271 12.78 16.14 16.11
C LYS A 271 11.96 14.87 15.91
N VAL A 272 10.84 14.96 15.20
CA VAL A 272 10.00 13.79 14.89
C VAL A 272 10.72 12.88 13.91
N LEU A 273 11.34 13.44 12.86
CA LEU A 273 12.16 12.66 11.93
C LEU A 273 13.27 11.88 12.66
N ARG A 274 14.06 12.56 13.51
CA ARG A 274 15.08 11.91 14.34
C ARG A 274 14.49 10.80 15.20
N THR A 275 13.35 11.05 15.85
CA THR A 275 12.68 10.05 16.70
C THR A 275 12.31 8.80 15.90
N VAL A 276 11.72 8.97 14.72
CA VAL A 276 11.35 7.86 13.82
C VAL A 276 12.58 7.08 13.36
N LEU A 277 13.67 7.76 12.97
CA LEU A 277 14.90 7.10 12.52
C LEU A 277 15.55 6.29 13.66
N LEU A 278 15.62 6.85 14.87
CA LEU A 278 16.09 6.12 16.06
C LEU A 278 15.23 4.90 16.36
N ASP A 279 13.91 5.04 16.20
CA ASP A 279 12.99 3.94 16.45
C ASP A 279 13.22 2.75 15.50
N VAL A 280 13.45 3.04 14.22
CA VAL A 280 13.79 2.02 13.22
C VAL A 280 15.15 1.39 13.51
N LEU A 281 16.16 2.17 13.92
CA LEU A 281 17.46 1.62 14.30
C LEU A 281 17.36 0.67 15.51
N HIS A 282 16.55 1.04 16.52
CA HIS A 282 16.26 0.17 17.65
C HIS A 282 15.52 -1.11 17.25
N ALA A 283 14.58 -1.03 16.32
CA ALA A 283 13.90 -2.20 15.77
C ALA A 283 14.90 -3.16 15.09
N LEU A 284 15.80 -2.64 14.27
CA LEU A 284 16.87 -3.43 13.64
C LEU A 284 17.77 -4.09 14.68
N LYS A 285 18.26 -3.32 15.67
CA LYS A 285 19.08 -3.86 16.78
C LYS A 285 18.37 -5.00 17.49
N TYR A 286 17.08 -4.84 17.75
CA TYR A 286 16.25 -5.86 18.38
C TYR A 286 16.13 -7.13 17.51
N LEU A 287 15.81 -7.00 16.22
CA LEU A 287 15.73 -8.12 15.30
C LEU A 287 17.05 -8.89 15.22
N HIS A 288 18.16 -8.17 15.06
CA HIS A 288 19.48 -8.76 14.91
C HIS A 288 19.92 -9.50 16.19
N THR A 289 19.79 -8.85 17.35
CA THR A 289 20.33 -9.38 18.61
C THR A 289 19.41 -10.38 19.31
N ALA A 290 18.09 -10.17 19.26
CA ALA A 290 17.15 -11.01 19.98
C ALA A 290 16.68 -12.21 19.15
N PHE A 291 16.60 -12.09 17.82
CA PHE A 291 16.03 -13.15 16.97
C PHE A 291 17.02 -13.72 15.95
N GLY A 292 18.14 -13.04 15.69
CA GLY A 292 19.09 -13.47 14.66
C GLY A 292 18.51 -13.34 13.25
N PHE A 293 17.66 -12.34 13.02
CA PHE A 293 17.06 -12.03 11.72
C PHE A 293 17.61 -10.72 11.16
N VAL A 294 17.83 -10.69 9.85
CA VAL A 294 17.96 -9.46 9.06
C VAL A 294 16.66 -9.23 8.28
N HIS A 295 16.24 -7.97 8.19
CA HIS A 295 15.03 -7.51 7.52
C HIS A 295 15.15 -7.54 5.98
N ARG A 296 16.29 -7.10 5.45
CA ARG A 296 16.63 -7.04 4.00
C ARG A 296 15.76 -6.13 3.13
N ASP A 297 14.89 -5.32 3.72
CA ASP A 297 14.05 -4.36 2.99
C ASP A 297 13.81 -3.08 3.80
N VAL A 298 14.89 -2.51 4.35
CA VAL A 298 14.83 -1.29 5.17
C VAL A 298 14.66 -0.07 4.27
N ARG A 299 13.45 0.51 4.24
CA ARG A 299 13.10 1.66 3.39
C ARG A 299 11.89 2.43 3.95
N ILE A 300 11.69 3.66 3.44
CA ILE A 300 10.58 4.56 3.84
C ILE A 300 9.22 3.84 3.74
N ALA A 301 8.99 3.08 2.67
CA ALA A 301 7.73 2.38 2.43
C ALA A 301 7.38 1.31 3.49
N ASN A 302 8.38 0.82 4.21
CA ASN A 302 8.23 -0.22 5.25
C ASN A 302 8.30 0.37 6.67
N ILE A 303 8.03 1.67 6.79
CA ILE A 303 7.96 2.37 8.07
C ILE A 303 6.57 2.99 8.18
N ILE A 304 5.90 2.71 9.28
CA ILE A 304 4.70 3.43 9.68
C ILE A 304 5.01 4.33 10.87
N THR A 305 4.18 5.35 11.07
CA THR A 305 4.20 6.18 12.26
C THR A 305 2.93 6.00 13.07
N HIS A 306 3.09 5.91 14.39
CA HIS A 306 2.01 5.89 15.36
C HIS A 306 2.45 6.71 16.56
N ASP A 307 1.63 7.68 16.99
CA ASP A 307 1.97 8.61 18.08
C ASP A 307 3.36 9.27 17.96
N ARG A 308 3.73 9.67 16.73
CA ARG A 308 5.02 10.29 16.38
C ARG A 308 6.25 9.38 16.61
N ARG A 309 6.02 8.07 16.73
CA ARG A 309 7.05 7.03 16.82
C ARG A 309 7.12 6.26 15.51
N GLY A 310 8.32 5.82 15.15
CA GLY A 310 8.52 4.97 13.98
C GLY A 310 8.28 3.50 14.33
N ILE A 311 7.72 2.73 13.41
CA ILE A 311 7.57 1.27 13.54
C ILE A 311 7.99 0.64 12.23
N LEU A 312 8.92 -0.30 12.30
CA LEU A 312 9.41 -1.07 11.17
C LEU A 312 8.47 -2.24 10.89
N VAL A 313 7.93 -2.32 9.68
CA VAL A 313 6.92 -3.31 9.26
C VAL A 313 7.37 -4.05 8.00
N ASP A 314 6.57 -5.05 7.58
CA ASP A 314 6.80 -5.87 6.37
C ASP A 314 8.06 -6.74 6.44
N PHE A 315 7.98 -7.80 7.23
CA PHE A 315 9.05 -8.77 7.43
C PHE A 315 9.01 -9.93 6.43
N ASP A 316 8.28 -9.79 5.32
CA ASP A 316 8.15 -10.84 4.30
C ASP A 316 9.49 -11.19 3.64
N LYS A 317 10.46 -10.27 3.67
CA LYS A 317 11.83 -10.50 3.19
C LYS A 317 12.77 -10.89 4.33
N ALA A 318 12.36 -10.87 5.60
CA ALA A 318 13.28 -11.13 6.69
C ALA A 318 13.80 -12.58 6.65
N THR A 319 15.05 -12.80 7.07
CA THR A 319 15.62 -14.16 7.15
C THR A 319 16.63 -14.28 8.27
N LYS A 320 16.82 -15.50 8.78
CA LYS A 320 17.90 -15.80 9.72
C LYS A 320 19.26 -15.54 9.07
N PHE A 321 20.20 -15.04 9.87
CA PHE A 321 21.62 -14.91 9.48
C PHE A 321 22.51 -15.78 10.38
N GLY A 322 23.79 -15.92 10.00
CA GLY A 322 24.80 -16.65 10.77
C GLY A 322 24.90 -18.15 10.46
N ASP A 323 24.01 -18.72 9.65
CA ASP A 323 24.08 -20.12 9.19
C ASP A 323 24.92 -20.29 7.90
N GLY A 324 25.42 -19.19 7.32
CA GLY A 324 26.18 -19.17 6.07
C GLY A 324 25.33 -19.45 4.82
N ARG A 325 24.01 -19.56 4.96
CA ARG A 325 23.10 -19.85 3.84
C ARG A 325 23.06 -18.66 2.89
N LYS A 326 23.22 -18.96 1.60
CA LYS A 326 22.99 -18.00 0.53
C LYS A 326 21.51 -17.96 0.17
N VAL A 327 20.97 -16.76 0.02
CA VAL A 327 19.57 -16.51 -0.35
C VAL A 327 19.51 -15.51 -1.51
N PRO A 328 18.44 -15.53 -2.33
CA PRO A 328 18.22 -14.49 -3.33
C PRO A 328 17.95 -13.15 -2.65
N TYR A 329 18.35 -12.07 -3.31
CA TYR A 329 17.97 -10.72 -2.91
C TYR A 329 16.51 -10.46 -3.31
N LEU A 330 15.71 -9.99 -2.36
CA LEU A 330 14.27 -9.72 -2.55
C LEU A 330 13.86 -8.33 -2.03
N GLY A 331 14.81 -7.52 -1.56
CA GLY A 331 14.54 -6.19 -1.02
C GLY A 331 14.31 -5.15 -2.10
N GLY A 332 13.94 -3.94 -1.68
CA GLY A 332 13.83 -2.77 -2.54
C GLY A 332 15.16 -2.37 -3.18
N CYS A 333 15.11 -1.72 -4.32
CA CYS A 333 16.33 -1.41 -5.08
C CYS A 333 17.27 -0.43 -4.38
N ILE A 334 16.74 0.46 -3.55
CA ILE A 334 17.55 1.43 -2.81
C ILE A 334 18.31 0.81 -1.64
N CYS A 335 17.91 -0.36 -1.13
CA CYS A 335 18.58 -1.05 -0.03
C CYS A 335 19.49 -2.19 -0.50
N VAL A 336 19.82 -2.24 -1.79
CA VAL A 336 20.67 -3.29 -2.38
C VAL A 336 22.08 -3.24 -1.75
N PRO A 337 22.57 -4.35 -1.17
CA PRO A 337 23.95 -4.47 -0.73
C PRO A 337 24.94 -4.12 -1.84
N LYS A 338 26.02 -3.41 -1.50
CA LYS A 338 26.97 -2.87 -2.48
C LYS A 338 27.51 -3.95 -3.42
N GLU A 339 27.79 -5.14 -2.89
CA GLU A 339 28.33 -6.29 -3.61
C GLU A 339 27.32 -6.98 -4.55
N LEU A 340 26.05 -6.57 -4.50
CA LEU A 340 24.99 -7.02 -5.40
C LEU A 340 24.65 -6.00 -6.50
N ILE A 341 25.23 -4.79 -6.46
CA ILE A 341 24.94 -3.76 -7.47
C ILE A 341 25.45 -4.17 -8.85
N GLY A 342 24.53 -4.36 -9.80
CA GLY A 342 24.81 -4.86 -11.14
C GLY A 342 24.79 -6.38 -11.27
N ASN A 343 24.41 -7.10 -10.21
CA ASN A 343 24.08 -8.52 -10.25
C ASN A 343 23.14 -8.90 -9.09
N ILE A 344 21.96 -8.29 -9.04
CA ILE A 344 20.99 -8.49 -7.94
C ILE A 344 20.43 -9.93 -7.88
N ARG A 345 20.57 -10.70 -8.97
CA ARG A 345 20.17 -12.12 -9.02
C ARG A 345 21.17 -13.05 -8.32
N LYS A 346 22.37 -12.55 -7.99
CA LYS A 346 23.39 -13.32 -7.25
C LYS A 346 22.91 -13.57 -5.83
N SER A 347 22.84 -14.84 -5.43
CA SER A 347 22.58 -15.17 -4.03
C SER A 347 23.72 -14.70 -3.13
N TYR A 348 23.37 -14.21 -1.94
CA TYR A 348 24.31 -13.66 -0.96
C TYR A 348 24.04 -14.20 0.43
N VAL A 349 25.02 -14.06 1.33
CA VAL A 349 24.85 -14.39 2.75
C VAL A 349 24.34 -13.14 3.44
N PRO A 350 23.10 -13.14 3.97
CA PRO A 350 22.56 -11.98 4.67
C PRO A 350 23.33 -11.72 5.96
N ASP A 351 23.44 -10.45 6.33
CA ASP A 351 24.29 -9.99 7.43
C ASP A 351 23.70 -8.69 8.00
N PRO A 352 23.74 -8.45 9.33
CA PRO A 352 23.24 -7.22 9.94
C PRO A 352 23.81 -5.93 9.34
N SER A 353 25.05 -5.96 8.84
CA SER A 353 25.66 -4.80 8.16
C SER A 353 24.87 -4.38 6.92
N HIS A 354 24.20 -5.30 6.21
CA HIS A 354 23.38 -4.97 5.05
C HIS A 354 22.16 -4.11 5.43
N ASP A 355 21.49 -4.42 6.54
CA ASP A 355 20.37 -3.64 7.05
C ASP A 355 20.82 -2.27 7.56
N LEU A 356 21.98 -2.20 8.23
CA LEU A 356 22.53 -0.92 8.70
C LEU A 356 23.00 -0.03 7.55
N LEU A 357 23.56 -0.60 6.48
CA LEU A 357 23.89 0.14 5.27
C LEU A 357 22.61 0.65 4.58
N ALA A 358 21.58 -0.18 4.48
CA ALA A 358 20.27 0.26 4.00
C ALA A 358 19.68 1.37 4.87
N PHE A 359 19.87 1.31 6.20
CA PHE A 359 19.47 2.36 7.12
C PHE A 359 20.22 3.69 6.86
N VAL A 360 21.54 3.66 6.58
CA VAL A 360 22.28 4.87 6.19
C VAL A 360 21.69 5.52 4.93
N LEU A 361 21.32 4.69 3.93
CA LEU A 361 20.65 5.19 2.73
C LEU A 361 19.25 5.72 3.01
N LEU A 362 18.50 5.12 3.93
CA LEU A 362 17.23 5.63 4.43
C LEU A 362 17.38 7.02 5.05
N VAL A 363 18.39 7.23 5.92
CA VAL A 363 18.67 8.55 6.51
C VAL A 363 18.97 9.56 5.40
N ASN A 364 19.83 9.22 4.45
CA ASN A 364 20.13 10.08 3.30
C ASN A 364 18.88 10.39 2.45
N ALA A 365 18.02 9.40 2.21
CA ALA A 365 16.78 9.58 1.45
C ALA A 365 15.80 10.52 2.18
N CYS A 366 15.74 10.47 3.51
CA CYS A 366 14.94 11.40 4.29
C CYS A 366 15.49 12.83 4.17
N LEU A 367 16.80 13.03 4.38
CA LEU A 367 17.44 14.35 4.38
C LEU A 367 17.60 14.96 2.99
N SER A 368 17.62 14.14 1.94
CA SER A 368 17.81 14.57 0.56
C SER A 368 16.93 13.75 -0.39
N PRO A 369 15.60 13.96 -0.39
CA PRO A 369 14.65 13.18 -1.20
C PRO A 369 14.95 13.21 -2.70
N ARG A 370 15.58 14.30 -3.18
CA ARG A 370 15.97 14.44 -4.60
C ARG A 370 17.10 13.53 -5.04
N SER A 371 17.92 13.02 -4.10
CA SER A 371 19.05 12.13 -4.42
C SER A 371 18.62 10.89 -5.19
N LEU A 372 17.41 10.38 -4.91
CA LEU A 372 16.84 9.18 -5.51
C LEU A 372 15.69 9.46 -6.49
N HIS A 373 15.43 10.73 -6.82
CA HIS A 373 14.40 11.06 -7.80
C HIS A 373 14.74 10.49 -9.19
N GLY A 374 13.72 9.92 -9.86
CA GLY A 374 13.85 9.28 -11.17
C GLY A 374 14.65 7.98 -11.19
N PHE A 375 14.83 7.32 -10.05
CA PHE A 375 15.54 6.04 -9.98
C PHE A 375 14.64 4.88 -10.40
N LEU A 376 14.95 4.22 -11.51
CA LEU A 376 14.19 3.07 -12.04
C LEU A 376 14.78 1.75 -11.51
N SER A 377 14.09 1.16 -10.54
CA SER A 377 14.49 -0.08 -9.85
C SER A 377 14.83 -1.24 -10.78
N GLU A 378 14.08 -1.38 -11.87
CA GLU A 378 14.21 -2.47 -12.86
C GLU A 378 15.58 -2.52 -13.54
N ASN A 379 16.29 -1.40 -13.60
CA ASN A 379 17.57 -1.31 -14.32
C ASN A 379 18.78 -1.74 -13.48
N LEU A 380 18.61 -2.08 -12.20
CA LEU A 380 19.72 -2.51 -11.32
C LEU A 380 20.35 -3.86 -11.68
N GLU A 381 19.67 -4.66 -12.50
CA GLU A 381 20.24 -5.92 -13.01
C GLU A 381 21.40 -5.68 -13.98
N ASN A 382 21.38 -4.56 -14.71
CA ASN A 382 22.42 -4.23 -15.66
C ASN A 382 23.54 -3.43 -14.96
N PRO A 383 24.77 -3.97 -14.86
CA PRO A 383 25.87 -3.28 -14.18
C PRO A 383 26.30 -1.97 -14.86
N ARG A 384 25.89 -1.76 -16.12
CA ARG A 384 26.17 -0.55 -16.91
C ARG A 384 24.96 0.39 -17.01
N SER A 385 23.85 0.08 -16.34
CA SER A 385 22.72 0.99 -16.31
C SER A 385 23.08 2.27 -15.56
N ARG A 386 22.35 3.34 -15.89
CA ARG A 386 22.46 4.61 -15.20
C ARG A 386 22.17 4.46 -13.71
N GLU A 387 21.21 3.61 -13.35
CA GLU A 387 20.78 3.37 -11.97
C GLU A 387 21.81 2.61 -11.17
N SER A 388 22.43 1.57 -11.74
CA SER A 388 23.55 0.86 -11.11
C SER A 388 24.72 1.80 -10.88
N GLN A 389 25.07 2.63 -11.88
CA GLN A 389 26.16 3.59 -11.72
C GLN A 389 25.83 4.65 -10.68
N LYS A 390 24.63 5.25 -10.73
CA LYS A 390 24.17 6.26 -9.76
C LYS A 390 24.21 5.75 -8.33
N LEU A 391 23.83 4.48 -8.10
CA LEU A 391 23.88 3.88 -6.76
C LEU A 391 25.33 3.61 -6.29
N ARG A 392 26.23 3.20 -7.20
CA ARG A 392 27.66 3.08 -6.87
C ARG A 392 28.28 4.43 -6.55
N ASP A 393 28.03 5.45 -7.39
CA ASP A 393 28.52 6.81 -7.19
C ASP A 393 28.02 7.38 -5.86
N LEU A 394 26.75 7.13 -5.50
CA LEU A 394 26.21 7.51 -4.20
C LEU A 394 26.98 6.83 -3.06
N TRP A 395 27.24 5.53 -3.14
CA TRP A 395 28.00 4.80 -2.12
C TRP A 395 29.45 5.26 -2.00
N GLU A 396 30.10 5.56 -3.12
CA GLU A 396 31.46 6.12 -3.14
C GLU A 396 31.47 7.51 -2.49
N SER A 397 30.52 8.37 -2.88
CA SER A 397 30.36 9.71 -2.31
C SER A 397 30.12 9.68 -0.78
N LEU A 398 29.26 8.79 -0.30
CA LEU A 398 29.00 8.63 1.14
C LEU A 398 30.25 8.17 1.92
N ARG A 399 31.10 7.32 1.33
CA ARG A 399 32.37 6.89 1.95
C ARG A 399 33.43 7.98 1.92
N GLU A 400 33.43 8.84 0.92
CA GLU A 400 34.44 9.89 0.78
C GLU A 400 34.10 11.14 1.59
N THR A 401 32.81 11.40 1.84
CA THR A 401 32.33 12.65 2.42
C THR A 401 32.10 12.54 3.92
N GLN A 402 32.57 13.52 4.70
CA GLN A 402 32.20 13.67 6.11
C GLN A 402 30.85 14.42 6.22
N PRO A 403 29.98 14.06 7.19
CA PRO A 403 30.17 13.06 8.24
C PRO A 403 29.82 11.61 7.83
N TRP A 404 29.29 11.40 6.62
CA TRP A 404 28.77 10.10 6.15
C TRP A 404 29.75 8.93 6.24
N ARG A 405 31.03 9.16 5.99
CA ARG A 405 32.08 8.13 6.09
C ARG A 405 32.01 7.36 7.41
N GLY A 406 31.90 8.09 8.53
CA GLY A 406 31.88 7.48 9.86
C GLY A 406 30.68 6.55 10.06
N TYR A 407 29.51 6.91 9.52
CA TYR A 407 28.29 6.11 9.63
C TYR A 407 28.33 4.86 8.74
N VAL A 408 28.89 4.98 7.54
CA VAL A 408 29.09 3.82 6.65
C VAL A 408 30.05 2.82 7.31
N GLU A 409 31.18 3.29 7.82
CA GLU A 409 32.14 2.43 8.52
C GLU A 409 31.56 1.79 9.79
N ALA A 410 30.71 2.52 10.53
CA ALA A 410 30.00 1.99 11.68
C ALA A 410 29.01 0.88 11.26
N ALA A 411 28.23 1.11 10.20
CA ALA A 411 27.30 0.11 9.66
C ALA A 411 28.02 -1.17 9.20
N GLU A 412 29.16 -1.05 8.52
CA GLU A 412 29.99 -2.20 8.10
C GLU A 412 30.52 -3.01 9.29
N ARG A 413 30.79 -2.36 10.42
CA ARG A 413 31.24 -3.01 11.67
C ARG A 413 30.09 -3.47 12.57
N VAL A 414 28.84 -3.26 12.16
CA VAL A 414 27.64 -3.52 12.98
C VAL A 414 27.65 -2.74 14.30
N ASP A 415 28.18 -1.51 14.25
CA ASP A 415 28.24 -0.57 15.37
C ASP A 415 26.99 0.32 15.39
N TYR A 416 25.99 -0.09 16.16
CA TYR A 416 24.72 0.65 16.28
C TYR A 416 24.89 2.04 16.85
N ASP A 417 25.79 2.22 17.82
CA ASP A 417 25.97 3.50 18.50
C ASP A 417 26.65 4.50 17.54
N GLY A 418 27.58 4.01 16.71
CA GLY A 418 28.15 4.79 15.61
C GLY A 418 27.14 5.16 14.51
N VAL A 419 26.21 4.26 14.17
CA VAL A 419 25.13 4.53 13.20
C VAL A 419 24.07 5.47 13.78
N GLU A 420 23.82 5.42 15.09
CA GLU A 420 22.85 6.28 15.79
C GLU A 420 23.15 7.76 15.57
N ALA A 421 24.43 8.14 15.57
CA ALA A 421 24.87 9.50 15.30
C ALA A 421 24.45 10.03 13.90
N ALA A 422 24.11 9.16 12.94
CA ALA A 422 23.54 9.60 11.65
C ALA A 422 22.15 10.21 11.82
N CYS A 423 21.38 9.77 12.83
CA CYS A 423 20.04 10.29 13.11
C CYS A 423 20.11 11.75 13.60
N ASP A 424 21.22 12.17 14.21
CA ASP A 424 21.42 13.54 14.68
C ASP A 424 21.55 14.54 13.52
N LEU A 425 21.95 14.10 12.32
CA LEU A 425 21.97 14.96 11.14
C LEU A 425 20.61 15.57 10.81
N ALA A 426 19.53 14.85 11.13
CA ALA A 426 18.17 15.36 10.96
C ALA A 426 17.91 16.64 11.75
N LEU A 427 18.62 16.87 12.86
CA LEU A 427 18.48 18.09 13.64
C LEU A 427 19.19 19.30 13.02
N PHE A 428 20.18 19.09 12.16
CA PHE A 428 21.05 20.15 11.64
C PHE A 428 20.71 20.57 10.22
N LEU A 429 20.14 19.67 9.41
CA LEU A 429 19.97 19.86 7.96
C LEU A 429 18.51 20.07 7.52
N TRP A 430 17.55 19.99 8.43
CA TRP A 430 16.10 20.07 8.13
C TRP A 430 15.51 21.45 8.38
#